data_AF-A0A1Y2VW63-F1
#
_entry.id   AF-A0A1Y2VW63-F1
#
_cell.length_a   1.000
_cell.length_b   1.000
_cell.length_c   1.000
_cell.angle_alpha   90.00
_cell.angle_beta   90.00
_cell.angle_gamma   90.00
#
_symmetry.space_group_name_H-M   'P 1'
#
loop_
_entity.id
_entity.type
_entity.pdbx_description
1 polymer ?
#
loop_
_entity_poly.entity_id
_entity_poly.type
_entity_poly.pdbx_seq_one_letter_code
_entity_poly.pdbx_strand_id
1 'polypeptide(L)' 'MLKSESTSEPGDVPPGGGSHTACLQEYRIPGYLVNPENLVRVLQERFQDNYKVKLRNDNYLISIPERLSKNELTMCY' A
#
# COMPACT_ATOMS: atom_id res chain seq x y z
N MET A 1 -16.26 -48.22 -34.91
CA MET A 1 -14.88 -47.75 -35.20
C MET A 1 -14.48 -46.74 -34.13
N LEU A 2 -13.17 -46.58 -33.92
CA LEU A 2 -12.50 -46.24 -32.67
C LEU A 2 -12.69 -44.80 -32.14
N LYS A 3 -12.56 -44.70 -30.80
CA LYS A 3 -12.09 -43.61 -29.90
C LYS A 3 -11.67 -42.25 -30.50
N SER A 4 -12.01 -41.19 -29.77
CA SER A 4 -11.01 -40.30 -29.12
C SER A 4 -11.60 -39.57 -27.90
N GLU A 5 -10.97 -39.81 -26.77
CA GLU A 5 -11.08 -39.14 -25.47
C GLU A 5 -10.05 -38.01 -25.43
N SER A 6 -10.38 -36.85 -24.86
CA SER A 6 -9.44 -35.97 -24.14
C SER A 6 -10.19 -34.83 -23.44
N THR A 7 -10.29 -34.96 -22.13
CA THR A 7 -10.52 -33.90 -21.15
C THR A 7 -9.50 -32.77 -21.34
N SER A 8 -9.96 -31.51 -21.23
CA SER A 8 -9.14 -30.38 -20.80
C SER A 8 -10.08 -29.32 -20.24
N GLU A 9 -10.21 -29.26 -18.91
CA GLU A 9 -10.54 -27.99 -18.27
C GLU A 9 -9.32 -27.06 -18.41
N PRO A 10 -9.54 -25.76 -18.64
CA PRO A 10 -8.73 -24.81 -17.90
C PRO A 10 -9.58 -23.66 -17.34
N GLY A 11 -9.61 -23.60 -16.02
CA GLY A 11 -9.26 -22.39 -15.27
C GLY A 11 -10.26 -21.25 -15.28
N ASP A 12 -10.89 -21.07 -14.13
CA ASP A 12 -11.41 -19.81 -13.59
C ASP A 12 -10.56 -18.62 -14.10
N VAL A 13 -11.10 -17.85 -15.04
CA VAL A 13 -10.54 -16.56 -15.45
C VAL A 13 -11.08 -15.51 -14.48
N PRO A 14 -10.30 -15.01 -13.49
CA PRO A 14 -10.72 -13.81 -12.80
C PRO A 14 -10.74 -12.68 -13.85
N PRO A 15 -11.82 -11.90 -13.97
CA PRO A 15 -11.84 -10.76 -14.88
C PRO A 15 -10.73 -9.80 -14.44
N GLY A 16 -9.73 -9.70 -15.31
CA GLY A 16 -8.60 -8.78 -15.19
C GLY A 16 -9.10 -7.35 -15.11
N GLY A 17 -9.25 -6.87 -13.88
CA GLY A 17 -9.23 -5.47 -13.51
C GLY A 17 -8.10 -5.32 -12.50
N GLY A 18 -6.86 -5.57 -12.95
CA GLY A 18 -5.66 -5.28 -12.18
C GLY A 18 -5.58 -3.79 -11.95
N SER A 19 -6.35 -3.29 -10.98
CA SER A 19 -5.89 -2.17 -10.18
C SER A 19 -4.53 -2.64 -9.71
N HIS A 20 -3.47 -2.05 -10.25
CA HIS A 20 -2.17 -2.11 -9.61
C HIS A 20 -2.37 -1.40 -8.27
N THR A 21 -3.02 -2.07 -7.31
CA THR A 21 -2.88 -1.75 -5.91
C THR A 21 -1.42 -2.03 -5.66
N ALA A 22 -0.59 -1.01 -5.86
CA ALA A 22 0.77 -1.00 -5.37
C ALA A 22 0.69 -1.58 -3.96
N CYS A 23 1.46 -2.64 -3.69
CA CYS A 23 1.41 -3.31 -2.40
C CYS A 23 1.80 -2.29 -1.32
N LEU A 24 0.81 -1.62 -0.74
CA LEU A 24 1.04 -0.61 0.27
C LEU A 24 1.44 -1.32 1.56
N GLN A 25 2.64 -1.02 2.03
CA GLN A 25 3.15 -1.45 3.31
C GLN A 25 2.55 -0.56 4.41
N GLU A 26 2.04 -1.17 5.47
CA GLU A 26 1.56 -0.43 6.64
C GLU A 26 2.72 -0.15 7.60
N TYR A 27 2.83 1.11 8.00
CA TYR A 27 3.82 1.62 8.93
C TYR A 27 3.11 2.33 10.08
N ARG A 28 3.60 2.14 11.30
CA ARG A 28 3.02 2.72 12.51
C ARG A 28 3.99 3.70 13.16
N ILE A 29 3.52 4.92 13.43
CA ILE A 29 4.28 5.94 14.16
C ILE A 29 3.44 6.46 15.34
N PRO A 30 4.02 6.60 16.54
CA PRO A 30 3.34 7.25 17.64
C PRO A 30 2.95 8.71 17.30
N GLY A 31 1.71 9.09 17.61
CA GLY A 31 1.17 10.42 17.28
C GLY A 31 1.92 11.56 17.95
N TYR A 32 2.32 11.36 19.22
CA TYR A 32 3.10 12.34 19.99
C TYR A 32 4.50 12.62 19.44
N LEU A 33 5.03 11.78 18.53
CA LEU A 33 6.34 12.00 17.89
C LEU A 33 6.23 12.68 16.54
N VAL A 34 5.02 12.90 16.02
CA VAL A 34 4.83 13.31 14.62
C VAL A 34 4.13 14.64 14.55
N ASN A 35 4.69 15.56 13.77
CA ASN A 35 3.97 16.72 13.30
C ASN A 35 3.07 16.31 12.10
N PRO A 36 1.73 16.40 12.21
CA PRO A 36 0.81 15.96 11.16
C PRO A 36 0.96 16.73 9.85
N GLU A 37 1.30 18.02 9.91
CA GLU A 37 1.49 18.85 8.71
C GLU A 37 2.74 18.40 7.94
N ASN A 38 3.84 18.16 8.67
CA ASN A 38 5.07 17.64 8.06
C ASN A 38 4.86 16.24 7.49
N LEU A 39 4.15 15.36 8.21
CA LEU A 39 3.85 14.01 7.74
C LEU A 39 3.09 14.05 6.41
N VAL A 40 2.00 14.82 6.34
CA VAL A 40 1.20 14.93 5.11
C VAL A 40 2.04 15.52 3.97
N ARG A 41 2.87 16.53 4.25
CA ARG A 41 3.76 17.13 3.24
C ARG A 41 4.73 16.10 2.67
N VAL A 42 5.45 15.37 3.53
CA VAL A 42 6.42 14.34 3.11
C VAL A 42 5.74 13.24 2.30
N LEU A 43 4.56 12.78 2.74
CA LEU A 43 3.81 11.74 2.04
C LEU A 43 3.31 12.21 0.66
N GLN A 44 2.81 13.44 0.57
CA GLN A 44 2.37 14.03 -0.69
C GLN A 44 3.53 14.25 -1.66
N GLU A 45 4.66 14.77 -1.19
CA GLU A 45 5.85 15.02 -2.03
C GLU A 45 6.43 13.72 -2.60
N ARG A 46 6.40 12.62 -1.83
CA ARG A 46 7.03 11.35 -2.21
C ARG A 46 6.10 10.39 -2.94
N PHE A 47 4.86 10.30 -2.48
CA PHE A 47 3.90 9.30 -2.96
C PHE A 47 2.71 9.91 -3.71
N GLN A 48 2.59 11.24 -3.75
CA GLN A 48 1.44 11.95 -4.33
C GLN A 48 0.15 11.43 -3.69
N ASP A 49 -0.73 10.78 -4.45
CA ASP A 49 -1.98 10.20 -3.94
C ASP A 49 -1.88 8.71 -3.58
N ASN A 50 -0.69 8.11 -3.69
CA ASN A 50 -0.45 6.70 -3.40
C ASN A 50 -0.10 6.44 -1.94
N TYR A 51 -0.84 7.06 -1.01
CA TYR A 51 -0.69 6.79 0.42
C TYR A 51 -2.04 6.82 1.14
N LYS A 52 -2.10 6.20 2.32
CA LYS A 52 -3.25 6.30 3.24
C LYS A 52 -2.76 6.58 4.65
N VAL A 53 -3.43 7.48 5.37
CA VAL A 53 -3.13 7.75 6.78
C VAL A 53 -4.39 7.55 7.62
N LYS A 54 -4.24 6.87 8.76
CA LYS A 54 -5.30 6.71 9.77
C LYS A 54 -4.73 6.99 11.14
N LEU A 55 -5.42 7.79 11.95
CA LEU A 55 -5.09 7.95 13.36
C LEU A 55 -5.90 6.94 14.18
N ARG A 56 -5.22 6.06 14.91
CA ARG A 56 -5.86 5.07 15.79
C ARG A 56 -5.07 4.92 17.08
N ASN A 57 -5.73 5.12 18.22
CA ASN A 57 -5.13 4.99 19.55
C ASN A 57 -3.81 5.80 19.69
N ASP A 58 -3.82 7.08 19.31
CA ASP A 58 -2.61 7.95 19.35
C ASP A 58 -1.44 7.42 18.49
N ASN A 59 -1.75 6.72 17.41
CA ASN A 59 -0.76 6.24 16.46
C ASN A 59 -1.24 6.52 15.04
N TYR A 60 -0.35 7.08 14.22
CA TYR A 60 -0.54 7.17 12.79
C TYR A 60 -0.21 5.83 12.16
N LEU A 61 -1.18 5.27 11.45
CA LEU A 61 -1.06 4.11 10.58
C LEU A 61 -0.98 4.64 9.15
N ILE A 62 0.18 4.48 8.53
CA ILE A 62 0.52 5.02 7.21
C ILE A 62 0.68 3.85 6.26
N SER A 63 -0.11 3.77 5.20
CA SER A 63 0.03 2.78 4.13
C SER A 63 0.72 3.43 2.93
N ILE A 64 1.93 2.98 2.59
CA ILE A 64 2.78 3.56 1.53
C ILE A 64 3.43 2.47 0.69
N PRO A 65 3.71 2.69 -0.60
CA PRO A 65 4.27 1.66 -1.48
C PRO A 65 5.72 1.30 -1.12
N GLU A 66 6.47 2.26 -0.57
CA GLU A 66 7.86 2.11 -0.15
C GLU A 66 8.06 2.70 1.25
N ARG A 67 9.03 2.19 2.00
CA ARG A 67 9.38 2.73 3.33
C ARG A 67 9.95 4.15 3.24
N LEU A 68 9.57 4.98 4.21
CA LEU A 68 10.24 6.27 4.44
C LEU A 68 11.69 6.05 4.85
N SER A 69 12.59 6.80 4.23
CA SER A 69 14.00 6.88 4.61
C SER A 69 14.16 7.53 5.98
N LYS A 70 15.32 7.33 6.62
CA LYS A 70 15.61 7.94 7.92
C LYS A 70 15.44 9.47 7.92
N ASN A 71 15.90 10.13 6.86
CA ASN A 71 15.76 11.58 6.71
C ASN A 71 14.29 12.03 6.62
N GLU A 72 13.46 11.26 5.91
CA GLU A 72 12.02 11.54 5.78
C GLU A 72 11.31 11.40 7.12
N LEU A 73 11.64 10.35 7.88
CA LEU A 73 11.13 10.18 9.25
C LEU A 73 11.56 11.33 10.16
N THR A 74 12.81 11.82 10.03
CA THR A 74 13.28 12.99 10.78
C THR A 74 12.52 14.27 10.42
N MET A 75 12.05 14.42 9.18
CA MET A 75 11.21 15.55 8.80
C MET A 75 9.77 15.44 9.33
N CYS A 76 9.28 14.21 9.54
CA CYS A 76 7.95 13.96 10.12
C CYS A 76 7.89 14.22 11.63
N TYR A 77 9.04 14.15 12.33
CA TYR A 77 9.16 14.52 13.74
C TYR A 77 9.16 16.04 13.91
#